data_AF-A0A7C6P5S5-F1
#
_entry.id   AF-A0A7C6P5S5-F1
#
_cell.length_a   1.000
_cell.length_b   1.000
_cell.length_c   1.000
_cell.angle_alpha   90.00
_cell.angle_beta   90.00
_cell.angle_gamma   90.00
#
_symmetry.space_group_name_H-M   'P 1'
#
loop_
_entity.id
_entity.type
_entity.pdbx_description
1 polymer ?
#
loop_
_entity_poly.entity_id
_entity_poly.type
_entity_poly.pdbx_seq_one_letter_code
_entity_poly.pdbx_strand_id
1 'polypeptide(L)' 'MSTNELKAKLYKLVDDTNTSRKGIDYLVNYYIHSLGWSEDEAIKYAIKLFEDGVIDEIKVINGKEAD' A
#
# COMPACT_ATOMS: atom_id res chain seq x y z
N MET A 1 11.65 -12.14 7.24
CA MET A 1 11.73 -10.96 6.37
C MET A 1 11.94 -9.74 7.25
N SER A 2 12.98 -8.97 7.00
CA SER A 2 13.16 -7.65 7.59
C SER A 2 12.18 -6.65 6.97
N THR A 3 11.90 -5.53 7.65
CA THR A 3 10.98 -4.49 7.15
C THR A 3 11.38 -3.98 5.75
N ASN A 4 12.68 -3.90 5.46
CA ASN A 4 13.18 -3.54 4.12
C ASN A 4 12.79 -4.56 3.04
N GLU A 5 12.80 -5.85 3.33
CA GLU A 5 12.38 -6.89 2.38
C GLU A 5 10.87 -6.81 2.11
N LEU A 6 10.09 -6.50 3.15
CA LEU A 6 8.65 -6.28 3.01
C LEU A 6 8.36 -5.05 2.15
N LYS A 7 9.06 -3.92 2.36
CA LYS A 7 8.93 -2.74 1.49
C LYS A 7 9.29 -3.04 0.04
N ALA A 8 10.38 -3.77 -0.19
CA ALA A 8 10.78 -4.16 -1.54
C ALA A 8 9.72 -5.03 -2.22
N LYS A 9 9.13 -6.01 -1.50
CA LYS A 9 8.02 -6.81 -2.02
C LYS A 9 6.79 -5.96 -2.33
N LEU A 10 6.41 -5.05 -1.41
CA LEU A 10 5.28 -4.14 -1.59
C LEU A 10 5.48 -3.29 -2.85
N TYR A 11 6.60 -2.58 -2.99
CA TYR A 11 6.84 -1.72 -4.16
C TYR A 11 6.89 -2.49 -5.47
N LYS A 12 7.39 -3.72 -5.46
CA LYS A 12 7.33 -4.58 -6.65
C LYS A 12 5.87 -4.85 -7.06
N LEU A 13 4.99 -5.17 -6.11
CA LEU A 13 3.55 -5.33 -6.38
C LEU A 13 2.91 -4.01 -6.86
N VAL A 14 3.34 -2.88 -6.31
CA VAL A 14 2.90 -1.56 -6.77
C VAL A 14 3.35 -1.26 -8.21
N ASP A 15 4.53 -1.72 -8.62
CA ASP A 15 5.01 -1.53 -9.99
C ASP A 15 4.36 -2.52 -10.98
N ASP A 16 4.07 -3.73 -10.52
CA ASP A 16 3.41 -4.78 -11.32
C ASP A 16 1.91 -4.51 -11.51
N THR A 17 1.29 -3.79 -10.57
CA THR A 17 -0.07 -3.25 -10.69
C THR A 17 0.00 -1.80 -11.16
N ASN A 18 -1.01 -1.25 -11.83
CA ASN A 18 -0.97 0.16 -12.25
C ASN A 18 -1.26 1.13 -11.07
N THR A 19 -0.72 0.83 -9.88
CA THR A 19 -1.03 1.50 -8.61
C THR A 19 0.01 2.58 -8.31
N SER A 20 -0.42 3.69 -7.72
CA SER A 20 0.50 4.77 -7.35
C SER A 20 1.32 4.42 -6.11
N ARG A 21 2.66 4.44 -6.22
CA ARG A 21 3.58 4.33 -5.06
C ARG A 21 3.25 5.34 -3.96
N LYS A 22 2.94 6.59 -4.32
CA LYS A 22 2.54 7.62 -3.35
C LYS A 22 1.24 7.27 -2.63
N GLY A 23 0.28 6.66 -3.35
CA GLY A 23 -0.98 6.22 -2.76
C GLY A 23 -0.78 5.12 -1.71
N ILE A 24 0.12 4.18 -2.01
CA ILE A 24 0.48 3.10 -1.09
C ILE A 24 1.30 3.60 0.10
N ASP A 25 2.22 4.53 -0.10
CA ASP A 25 2.94 5.16 1.01
C ASP A 25 1.97 5.87 1.95
N TYR A 26 1.00 6.61 1.40
CA TYR A 26 -0.05 7.25 2.18
C TYR A 26 -0.89 6.23 2.96
N LEU A 27 -1.25 5.10 2.33
CA LEU A 27 -2.02 4.03 2.97
C LEU A 27 -1.26 3.39 4.14
N VAL A 28 0.02 3.05 3.93
CA VAL A 28 0.89 2.50 4.98
C VAL A 28 1.04 3.51 6.12
N ASN A 29 1.26 4.78 5.79
CA ASN A 29 1.36 5.85 6.78
C ASN A 29 0.06 6.03 7.58
N TYR A 30 -1.09 5.91 6.93
CA TYR A 30 -2.40 5.93 7.61
C TYR A 30 -2.54 4.78 8.61
N TYR A 31 -2.13 3.56 8.26
CA TYR A 31 -2.16 2.43 9.20
C TYR A 31 -1.25 2.66 10.40
N ILE A 32 -0.07 3.21 10.19
CA ILE A 32 0.88 3.48 11.28
C ILE A 32 0.35 4.59 12.20
N HIS A 33 0.00 5.74 11.64
CA HIS A 33 -0.31 6.92 12.45
C HIS A 33 -1.76 6.98 12.94
N SER A 34 -2.73 6.54 12.14
CA SER A 34 -4.15 6.62 12.49
C SER A 34 -4.63 5.37 13.23
N LEU A 35 -4.12 4.19 12.86
CA LEU A 35 -4.51 2.92 13.51
C LEU A 35 -3.50 2.45 14.56
N GLY A 36 -2.33 3.10 14.65
CA GLY A 36 -1.30 2.76 15.63
C GLY A 36 -0.55 1.46 15.32
N TRP A 37 -0.56 1.03 14.06
CA TRP A 37 0.07 -0.23 13.67
C TRP A 37 1.59 -0.10 13.61
N SER A 38 2.28 -1.22 13.81
CA SER A 38 3.72 -1.28 13.54
C SER A 38 3.98 -1.20 12.04
N GLU A 39 5.15 -0.67 11.65
CA GLU A 39 5.50 -0.51 10.25
C GLU A 39 5.46 -1.84 9.48
N ASP A 40 5.94 -2.93 10.07
CA ASP A 40 5.91 -4.25 9.42
C ASP A 40 4.49 -4.80 9.27
N GLU A 41 3.61 -4.53 10.24
CA GLU A 41 2.20 -4.93 10.20
C GLU A 41 1.44 -4.17 9.10
N ALA A 42 1.64 -2.86 9.02
CA ALA A 42 1.06 -2.02 7.96
C ALA A 42 1.48 -2.47 6.56
N ILE A 43 2.78 -2.76 6.37
CA ILE A 43 3.29 -3.22 5.07
C ILE A 43 2.76 -4.61 4.72
N LYS A 44 2.74 -5.56 5.68
CA LYS A 44 2.18 -6.90 5.45
C LYS A 44 0.71 -6.84 5.05
N TYR A 45 -0.05 -5.98 5.70
CA TYR A 45 -1.47 -5.80 5.37
C TYR A 45 -1.65 -5.20 3.98
N ALA A 46 -0.87 -4.17 3.61
CA ALA A 46 -0.89 -3.60 2.27
C ALA A 46 -0.55 -4.65 1.19
N ILE A 47 0.46 -5.50 1.42
CA ILE A 47 0.80 -6.63 0.53
C ILE A 47 -0.38 -7.58 0.39
N LYS A 48 -1.04 -7.93 1.49
CA LYS A 48 -2.19 -8.85 1.48
C LYS A 48 -3.35 -8.28 0.64
N LEU A 49 -3.59 -6.98 0.71
CA LEU A 49 -4.61 -6.33 -0.12
C LEU A 49 -4.30 -6.41 -1.64
N PHE A 50 -3.02 -6.47 -2.03
CA PHE A 50 -2.63 -6.76 -3.42
C PHE A 50 -2.86 -8.23 -3.79
N GLU A 51 -2.47 -9.16 -2.91
CA GLU A 51 -2.62 -10.61 -3.12
C GLU A 51 -4.09 -11.03 -3.18
N ASP A 52 -4.95 -10.38 -2.39
CA ASP A 52 -6.40 -10.61 -2.37
C ASP A 52 -7.12 -9.90 -3.55
N GLY A 53 -6.40 -9.16 -4.40
CA GLY A 53 -6.96 -8.40 -5.54
C GLY A 53 -7.74 -7.14 -5.15
N VAL A 54 -7.79 -6.82 -3.85
CA VAL A 54 -8.56 -5.69 -3.30
C VAL A 54 -7.98 -4.35 -3.73
N ILE A 55 -6.65 -4.22 -3.90
CA ILE A 55 -6.04 -2.96 -4.38
C ILE A 55 -6.28 -2.73 -5.88
N ASP A 56 -6.63 -3.75 -6.66
CA ASP A 56 -7.07 -3.52 -8.04
C ASP A 56 -8.45 -2.83 -8.07
N GLU A 57 -9.32 -3.14 -7.11
CA GLU A 57 -10.63 -2.47 -6.92
C GLU A 57 -10.52 -1.12 -6.23
N ILE A 58 -9.63 -0.98 -5.26
CA ILE A 58 -9.32 0.31 -4.66
C ILE A 58 -8.40 1.03 -5.63
N LYS A 59 -8.96 1.84 -6.54
CA LYS A 59 -8.21 2.97 -7.14
C LYS A 59 -7.66 3.83 -5.99
N VAL A 60 -6.53 3.44 -5.40
CA VAL A 60 -5.91 4.09 -4.24
C VAL A 60 -5.41 5.44 -4.74
N ILE A 61 -6.32 6.41 -4.68
CA ILE A 61 -6.06 7.84 -4.76
C ILE A 61 -5.52 8.25 -6.13
N ASN A 62 -6.19 7.86 -7.22
CA ASN A 62 -6.23 8.79 -8.35
C ASN A 62 -7.20 9.89 -7.92
N GLY A 63 -6.66 11.01 -7.44
CA GLY A 63 -7.42 12.23 -7.29
C GLY A 63 -8.08 12.53 -8.63
N LYS A 64 -9.36 12.20 -8.77
CA LYS A 64 -10.22 13.06 -9.57
C LYS A 64 -10.31 14.35 -8.77
N GLU A 65 -9.40 15.28 -9.05
CA GLU A 65 -9.86 16.67 -9.16
C GLU A 65 -11.09 16.61 -10.07
N ALA A 66 -12.24 16.82 -9.46
CA ALA A 66 -13.45 17.07 -10.20
C ALA A 66 -13.19 18.36 -10.99
N ASP A 67 -13.29 18.25 -12.31
CA ASP A 67 -13.33 19.37 -13.26
C ASP A 67 -14.38 20.41 -12.82
#